data_AF-A0A7S3W169-F1
#
_entry.id   AF-A0A7S3W169-F1
#
_cell.length_a   1.000
_cell.length_b   1.000
_cell.length_c   1.000
_cell.angle_alpha   90.00
_cell.angle_beta   90.00
_cell.angle_gamma   90.00
#
_symmetry.space_group_name_H-M   'P 1'
#
loop_
_entity.id
_entity.type
_entity.pdbx_description
1 polymer ?
#
loop_
_entity_poly.entity_id
_entity_poly.type
_entity_poly.pdbx_seq_one_letter_code
_entity_poly.pdbx_strand_id
1 'polypeptide(L)'
;GRAMECEDGVIVLEEKPSEEFQPTEEEVRNYAEWLGMDPEADADLIYLAREGLKAPLTDGWRPCQNAEGEIFYFNFETGQSSWDHPADETYKSLVQDKKREKREGGRRGEAAAPASNVPYDTSAKPRTSRDPR
;
A
#
# COMPACT_ATOMS: atom_id res chain seq x y z
N GLY A 1 44.76 0.24 1.72
CA GLY A 1 43.85 -0.55 2.56
C GLY A 1 43.20 -1.57 1.67
N ARG A 2 43.21 -2.85 2.06
CA ARG A 2 42.78 -3.99 1.24
C ARG A 2 41.25 -4.04 1.23
N ALA A 3 40.63 -3.93 0.06
CA ALA A 3 39.24 -4.32 -0.12
C ALA A 3 39.15 -5.83 0.18
N MET A 4 38.22 -6.26 1.04
CA MET A 4 37.91 -7.68 1.20
C MET A 4 37.14 -8.10 -0.05
N GLU A 5 37.84 -8.66 -1.02
CA GLU A 5 37.26 -9.36 -2.16
C GLU A 5 36.74 -10.71 -1.64
N CYS A 6 35.42 -10.85 -1.47
CA CYS A 6 34.79 -12.15 -1.30
C CYS A 6 34.89 -12.90 -2.64
N GLU A 7 35.30 -14.16 -2.62
CA GLU A 7 35.82 -14.97 -3.75
C GLU A 7 34.94 -15.15 -5.01
N ASP A 8 33.78 -14.47 -5.14
CA ASP A 8 32.80 -14.68 -6.22
C ASP A 8 32.50 -13.43 -7.07
N GLY A 9 33.32 -12.39 -6.96
CA GLY A 9 33.11 -11.14 -7.73
C GLY A 9 31.89 -10.32 -7.27
N VAL A 10 31.37 -10.61 -6.07
CA VAL A 10 30.28 -9.85 -5.45
C VAL A 10 30.81 -8.53 -4.89
N ILE A 11 30.20 -7.42 -5.30
CA ILE A 11 30.53 -6.08 -4.83
C ILE A 11 29.45 -5.62 -3.85
N VAL A 12 29.83 -5.37 -2.59
CA VAL A 12 28.93 -4.73 -1.63
C VAL A 12 28.83 -3.25 -1.98
N LEU A 13 27.63 -2.80 -2.31
CA LEU A 13 27.36 -1.41 -2.61
C LEU A 13 27.17 -0.66 -1.30
N GLU A 14 27.81 0.51 -1.18
CA GLU A 14 27.46 1.44 -0.12
C GLU A 14 26.08 2.00 -0.42
N GLU A 15 25.12 1.71 0.46
CA GLU A 15 23.88 2.46 0.49
C GLU A 15 24.24 3.90 0.88
N LYS A 16 24.50 4.72 -0.12
CA LYS A 16 24.46 6.17 0.06
C LYS A 16 22.97 6.48 0.05
N PRO A 17 22.37 6.83 1.21
CA PRO A 17 21.09 7.52 1.19
C PRO A 17 21.39 8.84 0.50
N SER A 18 21.34 8.85 -0.82
CA SER A 18 21.21 10.09 -1.53
C SER A 18 19.82 10.55 -1.11
N GLU A 19 19.77 11.48 -0.15
CA GLU A 19 18.54 12.23 0.18
C GLU A 19 17.91 12.82 -1.11
N GLU A 20 18.72 12.89 -2.16
CA GLU A 20 18.44 13.25 -3.55
C GLU A 20 17.86 12.13 -4.44
N PHE A 21 17.77 10.87 -4.00
CA PHE A 21 17.09 9.82 -4.78
C PHE A 21 15.61 10.18 -4.90
N GLN A 22 15.24 10.61 -6.11
CA GLN A 22 13.91 10.99 -6.50
C GLN A 22 13.42 9.94 -7.49
N PRO A 23 12.70 8.90 -7.02
CA PRO A 23 12.10 7.94 -7.94
C PRO A 23 11.16 8.70 -8.88
N THR A 24 11.20 8.34 -10.15
CA THR A 24 10.33 8.88 -11.19
C THR A 24 8.88 8.48 -10.92
N GLU A 25 7.94 9.25 -11.48
CA GLU A 25 6.51 8.94 -11.37
C GLU A 25 6.15 7.58 -11.99
N GLU A 26 6.96 7.08 -12.93
CA GLU A 26 6.79 5.74 -13.49
C GLU A 26 7.22 4.66 -12.51
N GLU A 27 8.40 4.80 -11.89
CA GLU A 27 8.87 3.87 -10.86
C GLU A 27 7.92 3.81 -9.67
N VAL A 28 7.42 4.97 -9.22
CA VAL A 28 6.43 5.05 -8.14
C VAL A 28 5.15 4.32 -8.52
N ARG A 29 4.63 4.48 -9.74
CA ARG A 29 3.43 3.78 -10.21
C ARG A 29 3.63 2.28 -10.33
N ASN A 30 4.74 1.85 -10.93
CA ASN A 30 5.07 0.43 -11.07
C ASN A 30 5.20 -0.25 -9.70
N TYR A 31 5.86 0.43 -8.76
CA TYR A 31 6.00 -0.08 -7.40
C TYR A 31 4.66 -0.04 -6.65
N ALA A 32 3.81 0.97 -6.88
CA ALA A 32 2.46 1.00 -6.32
C ALA A 32 1.61 -0.19 -6.78
N GLU A 33 1.64 -0.52 -8.06
CA GLU A 33 0.97 -1.70 -8.61
C GLU A 33 1.50 -2.99 -7.98
N TRP A 34 2.82 -3.10 -7.80
CA TRP A 34 3.45 -4.24 -7.16
C TRP A 34 3.06 -4.39 -5.68
N LEU A 35 2.87 -3.28 -4.96
CA LEU A 35 2.32 -3.25 -3.60
C LEU A 35 0.80 -3.56 -3.55
N GLY A 36 0.16 -3.72 -4.71
CA GLY A 36 -1.28 -4.00 -4.84
C GLY A 36 -2.17 -2.77 -4.77
N MET A 37 -1.64 -1.59 -5.06
CA MET A 37 -2.42 -0.36 -5.26
C MET A 37 -2.89 -0.24 -6.71
N ASP A 38 -4.04 0.42 -6.89
CA ASP A 38 -4.47 0.90 -8.20
C ASP A 38 -4.07 2.38 -8.32
N PRO A 39 -3.21 2.77 -9.27
CA PRO A 39 -2.72 4.15 -9.38
C PRO A 39 -3.80 5.22 -9.53
N GLU A 40 -4.98 4.86 -10.04
CA GLU A 40 -6.10 5.79 -10.21
C GLU A 40 -7.03 5.77 -8.99
N ALA A 41 -7.42 4.59 -8.51
CA ALA A 41 -8.36 4.43 -7.40
C ALA A 41 -7.74 4.66 -6.01
N ASP A 42 -6.43 4.41 -5.87
CA ASP A 42 -5.64 4.57 -4.66
C ASP A 42 -4.61 5.70 -4.78
N ALA A 43 -4.89 6.72 -5.60
CA ALA A 43 -4.02 7.89 -5.81
C ALA A 43 -3.61 8.59 -4.50
N ASP A 44 -4.47 8.57 -3.47
CA ASP A 44 -4.22 9.09 -2.12
C ASP A 44 -3.22 8.25 -1.30
N LEU A 45 -2.92 7.03 -1.73
CA LEU A 45 -1.98 6.10 -1.09
C LEU A 45 -0.65 5.98 -1.85
N ILE A 46 -0.51 6.60 -3.02
CA ILE A 46 0.70 6.54 -3.86
C ILE A 46 1.96 7.03 -3.13
N TYR A 47 1.80 7.92 -2.15
CA TYR A 47 2.91 8.36 -1.31
C TYR A 47 3.61 7.18 -0.59
N LEU A 48 2.89 6.10 -0.26
CA LEU A 48 3.46 4.90 0.38
C LEU A 48 4.42 4.16 -0.55
N ALA A 49 4.13 4.10 -1.85
CA ALA A 49 5.06 3.53 -2.83
C ALA A 49 6.34 4.38 -2.90
N ARG A 50 6.19 5.70 -2.92
CA ARG A 50 7.35 6.61 -2.93
C ARG A 50 8.18 6.49 -1.66
N GLU A 51 7.55 6.35 -0.50
CA GLU A 51 8.26 6.14 0.77
C GLU A 51 8.95 4.77 0.79
N GLY A 52 8.32 3.71 0.27
CA GLY A 52 8.94 2.38 0.16
C GLY A 52 10.17 2.34 -0.73
N LEU A 53 10.12 2.99 -1.90
CA LEU A 53 11.29 3.13 -2.78
C LEU A 53 12.44 3.93 -2.17
N LYS A 54 12.14 4.79 -1.19
CA LYS A 54 13.13 5.60 -0.47
C LYS A 54 13.46 5.06 0.91
N ALA A 55 12.88 3.92 1.29
CA ALA A 55 13.04 3.38 2.62
C ALA A 55 14.50 2.94 2.80
N PRO A 56 15.18 3.37 3.88
CA PRO A 56 16.52 2.91 4.14
C PRO A 56 16.51 1.40 4.44
N LEU A 57 17.56 0.70 4.05
CA LEU A 57 17.77 -0.69 4.48
C LEU A 57 18.07 -0.67 5.99
N THR A 58 17.11 -1.13 6.80
CA THR A 58 17.32 -1.28 8.24
C THR A 58 18.12 -2.56 8.54
N ASP A 59 18.57 -2.73 9.79
CA ASP A 59 18.92 -4.04 10.36
C ASP A 59 20.00 -4.84 9.61
N GLY A 60 21.08 -4.18 9.18
CA GLY A 60 22.26 -4.85 8.63
C GLY A 60 22.14 -5.33 7.18
N TRP A 61 21.04 -5.01 6.51
CA TRP A 61 20.87 -5.22 5.07
C TRP A 61 21.71 -4.23 4.26
N ARG A 62 22.34 -4.72 3.18
CA ARG A 62 23.03 -3.89 2.20
C ARG A 62 22.78 -4.41 0.79
N PRO A 63 22.78 -3.54 -0.23
CA PRO A 63 22.72 -3.98 -1.61
C PRO A 63 24.09 -4.55 -2.01
N CYS A 64 24.06 -5.68 -2.70
CA CYS A 64 25.19 -6.37 -3.26
C CYS A 64 24.95 -6.57 -4.76
N GLN A 65 25.99 -6.43 -5.55
CA GLN A 65 25.94 -6.72 -6.97
C GLN A 65 26.69 -8.03 -7.24
N ASN A 66 26.07 -8.97 -7.94
CA ASN A 66 26.74 -10.21 -8.36
C ASN A 66 27.61 -9.99 -9.61
N ALA A 67 28.35 -11.02 -10.04
CA ALA A 67 29.22 -10.95 -11.22
C ALA A 67 28.46 -10.67 -12.54
N GLU A 68 27.15 -10.94 -12.58
CA GLU A 68 26.27 -10.67 -13.73
C GLU A 68 25.75 -9.22 -13.75
N GLY A 69 26.03 -8.44 -12.70
CA GLY A 69 25.59 -7.06 -12.56
C GLY A 69 24.21 -6.90 -11.90
N GLU A 70 23.60 -7.99 -11.43
CA GLU A 70 22.30 -7.98 -10.77
C GLU A 70 22.42 -7.54 -9.31
N ILE A 71 21.47 -6.73 -8.86
CA ILE A 71 21.40 -6.27 -7.48
C ILE A 71 20.56 -7.22 -6.65
N PHE A 72 21.10 -7.64 -5.52
CA PHE A 72 20.40 -8.38 -4.47
C PHE A 72 20.71 -7.76 -3.12
N TYR A 73 19.88 -8.01 -2.11
CA TYR A 73 20.07 -7.51 -0.76
C TYR A 73 20.63 -8.62 0.12
N PHE A 74 21.67 -8.32 0.90
CA PHE A 74 22.27 -9.25 1.85
C PHE A 74 22.26 -8.67 3.25
N ASN A 75 21.79 -9.45 4.21
CA ASN A 75 21.85 -9.12 5.63
C ASN A 75 23.15 -9.63 6.23
N PHE A 76 24.03 -8.71 6.62
CA PHE A 76 25.34 -9.05 7.20
C PHE A 76 25.27 -9.51 8.67
N GLU A 77 24.14 -9.30 9.34
CA GLU A 77 23.92 -9.75 10.72
C GLU A 77 23.34 -11.16 10.78
N THR A 78 22.35 -11.46 9.93
CA THR A 78 21.66 -12.77 9.90
C THR A 78 22.23 -13.74 8.86
N GLY A 79 22.99 -13.24 7.87
CA GLY A 79 23.49 -14.02 6.74
C GLY A 79 22.44 -14.35 5.68
N GLN A 80 21.26 -13.70 5.72
CA GLN A 80 20.19 -13.91 4.75
C GLN A 80 20.43 -13.11 3.47
N SER A 81 19.94 -13.62 2.33
CA SER A 81 19.88 -12.89 1.06
C SER A 81 18.44 -12.80 0.57
N SER A 82 18.14 -11.74 -0.17
CA SER A 82 16.83 -11.48 -0.76
C SER A 82 17.01 -10.77 -2.10
N TRP A 83 16.15 -11.10 -3.06
CA TRP A 83 16.04 -10.34 -4.32
C TRP A 83 15.12 -9.14 -4.17
N ASP A 84 14.15 -9.23 -3.25
CA ASP A 84 13.24 -8.15 -2.89
C ASP A 84 13.86 -7.26 -1.79
N HIS A 85 13.45 -5.99 -1.75
CA HIS A 85 13.92 -5.07 -0.73
C HIS A 85 13.29 -5.44 0.62
N PRO A 86 14.05 -5.52 1.73
CA PRO A 86 13.54 -5.99 3.02
C PRO A 86 12.40 -5.14 3.59
N ALA A 87 12.29 -3.87 3.19
CA ALA A 87 11.16 -3.02 3.57
C ALA A 87 9.87 -3.33 2.80
N ASP A 88 9.93 -4.04 1.67
CA ASP A 88 8.79 -4.25 0.77
C ASP A 88 7.59 -4.91 1.45
N GLU A 89 7.83 -5.96 2.23
CA GLU A 89 6.77 -6.67 2.96
C GLU A 89 6.06 -5.76 3.98
N THR A 90 6.81 -4.82 4.56
CA THR A 90 6.24 -3.82 5.48
C THR A 90 5.32 -2.87 4.73
N TYR A 91 5.73 -2.37 3.57
CA TYR A 91 4.92 -1.47 2.75
C TYR A 91 3.71 -2.17 2.14
N LYS A 92 3.82 -3.44 1.72
CA LYS A 92 2.67 -4.25 1.28
C LYS A 92 1.60 -4.34 2.36
N SER A 93 2.02 -4.65 3.59
CA SER A 93 1.12 -4.75 4.74
C SER A 93 0.46 -3.39 5.05
N LEU A 94 1.25 -2.32 5.06
CA LEU A 94 0.77 -0.96 5.31
C LEU A 94 -0.24 -0.49 4.25
N VAL A 95 0.01 -0.78 2.97
CA VAL A 95 -0.93 -0.49 1.88
C VAL A 95 -2.25 -1.23 2.08
N GLN A 96 -2.21 -2.53 2.40
CA GLN A 96 -3.42 -3.31 2.64
C GLN A 96 -4.24 -2.77 3.81
N ASP A 97 -3.57 -2.37 4.90
CA ASP A 97 -4.20 -1.76 6.06
C ASP A 97 -4.87 -0.42 5.72
N LYS A 98 -4.16 0.45 5.00
CA LYS A 98 -4.71 1.76 4.58
C LYS A 98 -5.89 1.62 3.62
N LYS A 99 -5.84 0.65 2.69
CA LYS A 99 -6.97 0.34 1.79
C LYS A 99 -8.18 -0.17 2.56
N ARG A 100 -7.96 -0.99 3.60
CA ARG A 100 -9.05 -1.46 4.49
C ARG A 100 -9.67 -0.31 5.27
N GLU A 101 -8.84 0.54 5.88
CA GLU A 101 -9.30 1.74 6.60
C GLU A 101 -10.11 2.67 5.69
N LYS A 102 -9.67 2.92 4.46
CA LYS A 102 -10.39 3.74 3.47
C LYS A 102 -11.78 3.18 3.16
N ARG A 103 -11.90 1.86 2.99
CA ARG A 103 -13.18 1.17 2.75
C ARG A 103 -14.12 1.24 3.96
N GLU A 104 -13.58 1.17 5.17
CA GLU A 104 -14.36 1.21 6.42
C GLU A 104 -14.77 2.65 6.79
N GLY A 105 -13.89 3.63 6.57
CA GLY A 105 -14.16 5.06 6.74
C GLY A 105 -15.22 5.58 5.77
N GLY A 106 -15.18 5.14 4.50
CA GLY A 106 -16.20 5.45 3.51
C GLY A 106 -17.59 4.91 3.88
N ARG A 107 -17.67 3.72 4.49
CA ARG A 107 -18.93 3.14 4.97
C ARG A 107 -19.54 3.88 6.17
N ARG A 108 -18.74 4.56 6.98
CA ARG A 108 -19.24 5.36 8.11
C ARG A 108 -19.81 6.71 7.69
N GLY A 109 -19.47 7.20 6.50
CA GLY A 109 -19.99 8.46 5.93
C GLY A 109 -21.34 8.34 5.21
N GLU A 110 -21.80 7.12 4.88
CA GLU A 110 -23.01 6.88 4.05
C GLU A 110 -24.21 6.32 4.85
N ALA A 111 -24.17 6.36 6.18
CA ALA A 111 -25.28 5.93 7.05
C ALA A 111 -25.94 7.10 7.80
N ALA A 112 -26.47 8.09 7.08
CA ALA A 112 -27.37 9.09 7.64
C ALA A 112 -28.22 9.80 6.56
N ALA A 113 -29.22 9.11 6.02
CA ALA A 113 -30.41 9.78 5.49
C ALA A 113 -31.54 9.62 6.53
N PRO A 114 -31.99 10.69 7.21
CA PRO A 114 -33.12 10.57 8.13
C PRO A 114 -34.40 10.40 7.30
N ALA A 115 -35.08 9.27 7.48
CA ALA A 115 -36.47 9.12 7.05
C ALA A 115 -37.30 10.17 7.79
N SER A 116 -37.73 11.21 7.07
CA SER A 116 -38.63 12.22 7.58
C SER A 116 -40.01 11.60 7.84
N ASN A 117 -40.33 11.42 9.11
CA ASN A 117 -41.70 11.20 9.60
C ASN A 117 -42.58 12.41 9.26
N VAL A 118 -43.80 12.15 8.82
CA VAL A 118 -44.97 12.97 9.20
C VAL A 118 -46.03 12.08 9.86
N PRO A 119 -46.53 12.46 11.05
CA PRO A 119 -47.45 11.63 11.82
C PRO A 119 -48.93 11.97 11.57
N TYR A 120 -49.78 10.99 11.89
CA TYR A 120 -51.14 11.08 12.45
C TYR A 120 -52.34 11.35 11.50
N ASP A 121 -53.33 10.46 11.51
CA ASP A 121 -54.61 10.70 12.22
C ASP A 121 -55.50 9.45 12.31
N THR A 122 -55.99 9.21 13.51
CA THR A 122 -56.95 8.18 13.90
C THR A 122 -58.37 8.73 13.79
N SER A 123 -59.23 8.21 12.89
CA SER A 123 -60.68 8.08 13.13
C SER A 123 -61.47 7.47 11.96
N ALA A 124 -62.32 6.49 12.33
CA ALA A 124 -63.69 6.25 11.87
C ALA A 124 -64.02 5.89 10.39
N LYS A 125 -64.92 4.89 10.29
CA LYS A 125 -65.46 4.13 9.14
C LYS A 125 -66.51 4.93 8.33
N PRO A 126 -67.03 4.43 7.16
CA PRO A 126 -68.16 3.49 7.24
C PRO A 126 -68.29 2.45 6.10
N ARG A 127 -69.14 1.45 6.37
CA ARG A 127 -69.78 0.52 5.43
C ARG A 127 -70.62 1.28 4.39
N THR A 128 -70.71 0.77 3.15
CA THR A 128 -71.94 0.49 2.35
C THR A 128 -71.49 -0.09 0.99
N SER A 129 -71.89 -1.32 0.62
CA SER A 129 -73.08 -1.66 -0.19
C SER A 129 -73.14 -0.96 -1.55
N ARG A 130 -72.97 -1.73 -2.65
CA ARG A 130 -74.01 -2.06 -3.65
C ARG A 130 -73.39 -2.33 -5.04
N ASP A 131 -73.75 -3.49 -5.61
CA ASP A 131 -73.89 -3.84 -7.05
C ASP A 131 -74.31 -2.67 -7.97
N PRO A 132 -74.25 -2.74 -9.33
CA PRO A 132 -74.40 -3.93 -10.23
C PRO A 132 -73.42 -3.88 -11.45
N ARG A 133 -73.41 -4.71 -12.50
CA ARG A 133 -74.34 -5.64 -13.19
C ARG A 133 -73.56 -6.84 -13.75
#